data_AF-A0A662KYU8-F1
#
_entry.id   AF-A0A662KYU8-F1
#
_cell.length_a   1.000
_cell.length_b   1.000
_cell.length_c   1.000
_cell.angle_alpha   90.00
_cell.angle_beta   90.00
_cell.angle_gamma   90.00
#
_symmetry.space_group_name_H-M   'P 1'
#
loop_
_entity.id
_entity.type
_entity.pdbx_description
1 polymer ?
#
loop_
_entity_poly.entity_id
_entity_poly.type
_entity_poly.pdbx_seq_one_letter_code
_entity_poly.pdbx_strand_id
1 'polypeptide(L)'
;MSKDIQIVADLVVKEILQKGEIAYIDVKYQTDWADNYERTAGISDLVSTVPYLHSLKALMRVECELPKLPKGFYFINDPKGELLLADGQKVENITEWIRSNLNFDYDWVVEAIVKELPDEHKEEIRERKDELIIEMGDMHKDKKGDIVMYIVDATL
;
A
#
# COMPACT_ATOMS: atom_id res chain seq x y z
N MET A 1 -30.70 -4.97 -19.15
CA MET A 1 -30.37 -4.17 -17.95
C MET A 1 -28.90 -3.80 -18.07
N SER A 2 -28.61 -2.53 -18.38
CA SER A 2 -27.25 -2.00 -18.31
C SER A 2 -26.82 -2.08 -16.85
N LYS A 3 -25.76 -2.82 -16.54
CA LYS A 3 -25.13 -2.66 -15.22
C LYS A 3 -24.56 -1.25 -15.21
N ASP A 4 -24.73 -0.53 -14.11
CA ASP A 4 -24.14 0.79 -13.97
C ASP A 4 -22.61 0.66 -13.99
N ILE A 5 -21.93 1.46 -14.80
CA ILE A 5 -20.47 1.46 -14.90
C ILE A 5 -19.81 1.72 -13.55
N GLN A 6 -20.47 2.48 -12.67
CA GLN A 6 -20.03 2.70 -11.30
C GLN A 6 -19.93 1.40 -10.51
N ILE A 7 -20.98 0.56 -10.56
CA ILE A 7 -21.02 -0.71 -9.81
C ILE A 7 -19.93 -1.65 -10.30
N VAL A 8 -19.69 -1.70 -11.62
CA VAL A 8 -18.63 -2.53 -12.19
C VAL A 8 -17.26 -1.99 -11.76
N ALA A 9 -17.07 -0.69 -11.76
CA ALA A 9 -15.83 -0.08 -11.33
C ALA A 9 -15.54 -0.36 -9.85
N ASP A 10 -16.50 -0.19 -8.95
CA ASP A 10 -16.32 -0.46 -7.52
C ASP A 10 -15.87 -1.91 -7.28
N LEU A 11 -16.45 -2.86 -8.02
CA LEU A 11 -16.05 -4.27 -7.97
C LEU A 11 -14.62 -4.47 -8.49
N VAL A 12 -14.26 -3.82 -9.60
CA VAL A 12 -12.91 -3.87 -10.17
C VAL A 12 -11.87 -3.30 -9.20
N VAL A 13 -12.14 -2.13 -8.60
CA VAL A 13 -11.28 -1.48 -7.62
C VAL A 13 -11.05 -2.42 -6.44
N LYS A 14 -12.12 -2.97 -5.88
CA LYS A 14 -12.03 -3.93 -4.78
C LYS A 14 -11.21 -5.17 -5.15
N GLU A 15 -11.42 -5.72 -6.34
CA GLU A 15 -10.69 -6.91 -6.78
C GLU A 15 -9.20 -6.62 -6.99
N ILE A 16 -8.85 -5.47 -7.56
CA ILE A 16 -7.45 -5.03 -7.72
C ILE A 16 -6.75 -4.90 -6.37
N LEU A 17 -7.40 -4.22 -5.41
CA LEU A 17 -6.82 -4.03 -4.07
C LEU A 17 -6.69 -5.35 -3.29
N GLN A 18 -7.61 -6.30 -3.49
CA GLN A 18 -7.60 -7.59 -2.78
C GLN A 18 -6.65 -8.62 -3.40
N LYS A 19 -6.42 -8.56 -4.71
CA LYS A 19 -5.60 -9.54 -5.44
C LYS A 19 -4.20 -9.03 -5.78
N GLY A 20 -3.89 -7.78 -5.44
CA GLY A 20 -2.55 -7.23 -5.62
C GLY A 20 -1.51 -8.08 -4.89
N GLU A 21 -0.48 -8.50 -5.61
CA GLU A 21 0.66 -9.23 -5.08
C GLU A 21 1.89 -8.32 -5.04
N ILE A 22 2.63 -8.36 -3.93
CA ILE A 22 3.86 -7.59 -3.78
C ILE A 22 4.93 -8.24 -4.67
N ALA A 23 5.21 -7.61 -5.81
CA ALA A 23 6.26 -8.04 -6.73
C ALA A 23 7.65 -7.62 -6.26
N TYR A 24 7.73 -6.50 -5.53
CA TYR A 24 8.98 -5.96 -5.00
C TYR A 24 8.75 -5.07 -3.79
N ILE A 25 9.70 -5.07 -2.85
CA ILE A 25 9.76 -4.16 -1.71
C ILE A 25 11.21 -3.71 -1.48
N ASP A 26 11.39 -2.41 -1.22
CA ASP A 26 12.65 -1.79 -0.76
C ASP A 26 12.37 -1.12 0.58
N VAL A 27 13.03 -1.56 1.66
CA VAL A 27 12.91 -0.94 2.99
C VAL A 27 14.23 -0.29 3.38
N LYS A 28 14.19 1.02 3.58
CA LYS A 28 15.30 1.81 4.10
C LYS A 28 14.91 2.36 5.45
N TYR A 29 15.80 2.21 6.41
CA TYR A 29 15.55 2.69 7.76
C TYR A 29 16.82 3.25 8.36
N GLN A 30 16.63 4.04 9.39
CA GLN A 30 17.72 4.51 10.23
C GLN A 30 17.35 4.26 11.68
N THR A 31 18.36 3.92 12.47
CA THR A 31 18.24 3.65 13.89
C THR A 31 19.04 4.66 14.69
N ASP A 32 18.53 4.98 15.87
CA ASP A 32 19.27 5.67 16.92
C ASP A 32 19.24 4.83 18.20
N TRP A 33 19.93 5.27 19.24
CA TRP A 33 19.93 4.60 20.53
C TRP A 33 18.94 5.28 21.48
N ALA A 34 17.96 4.53 21.97
CA ALA A 34 17.02 5.00 22.98
C ALA A 34 17.36 4.44 24.35
N ASP A 35 17.57 5.33 25.31
CA ASP A 35 17.78 5.00 26.72
C ASP A 35 16.43 4.90 27.45
N ASN A 36 16.14 3.71 27.98
CA ASN A 36 14.97 3.44 28.81
C ASN A 36 15.30 3.61 30.29
N TYR A 37 14.53 4.43 30.99
CA TYR A 37 14.69 4.68 32.42
C TYR A 37 13.46 4.22 33.21
N GLU A 38 13.67 3.65 34.39
CA GLU A 38 12.62 3.42 35.37
C GLU A 38 12.74 4.44 36.51
N ARG A 39 11.59 4.92 36.99
CA ARG A 39 11.53 5.80 38.17
C ARG A 39 11.10 5.04 39.40
N THR A 40 12.03 4.88 40.33
CA THR A 40 11.75 4.35 41.67
C THR A 40 12.12 5.38 42.71
N ALA A 41 11.15 5.75 43.58
CA ALA A 41 11.35 6.67 44.70
C ALA A 41 12.03 8.01 44.35
N GLY A 42 11.77 8.56 43.15
CA GLY A 42 12.30 9.86 42.73
C GLY A 42 13.70 9.83 42.11
N ILE A 43 14.32 8.65 41.99
CA ILE A 43 15.57 8.43 41.26
C ILE A 43 15.22 7.82 39.89
N SER A 44 15.90 8.28 38.85
CA SER A 44 15.78 7.76 37.48
C SER A 44 16.98 6.88 37.20
N ASP A 45 16.79 5.58 37.16
CA ASP A 45 17.86 4.61 36.87
C ASP A 45 17.75 4.16 35.41
N LEU A 46 18.87 4.18 34.68
CA LEU A 46 18.94 3.65 33.31
C LEU A 46 18.79 2.13 33.38
N VAL A 47 17.77 1.61 32.70
CA VAL A 47 17.42 0.19 32.68
C VAL A 47 18.01 -0.51 31.47
N SER A 48 17.92 0.12 30.30
CA SER A 48 18.48 -0.42 29.06
C SER A 48 18.69 0.66 28.02
N THR A 49 19.59 0.39 27.07
CA THR A 49 19.73 1.16 25.83
C THR A 49 19.37 0.20 24.69
N VAL A 50 18.35 0.53 23.92
CA VAL A 50 17.85 -0.31 22.81
C VAL A 50 17.91 0.45 21.49
N PRO A 51 18.18 -0.21 20.36
CA PRO A 51 18.09 0.43 19.06
C PRO A 51 16.63 0.81 18.80
N TYR A 52 16.41 2.07 18.46
CA TYR A 52 15.11 2.67 18.19
C TYR A 52 15.00 3.04 16.71
N LEU A 53 13.91 2.66 16.07
CA LEU A 53 13.66 2.94 14.66
C LEU A 53 13.16 4.39 14.49
N HIS A 54 14.08 5.33 14.30
CA HIS A 54 13.72 6.75 14.23
C HIS A 54 13.19 7.19 12.87
N SER A 55 13.48 6.46 11.80
CA SER A 55 12.89 6.71 10.49
C SER A 55 12.80 5.45 9.67
N LEU A 56 11.71 5.34 8.90
CA LEU A 56 11.52 4.27 7.94
C LEU A 56 10.94 4.83 6.64
N LYS A 57 11.44 4.32 5.53
CA LYS A 57 10.87 4.49 4.19
C LYS A 57 10.82 3.15 3.49
N ALA A 58 9.62 2.68 3.22
CA ALA A 58 9.37 1.48 2.43
C ALA A 58 8.70 1.86 1.10
N LEU A 59 9.20 1.29 0.01
CA LEU A 59 8.65 1.41 -1.33
C LEU A 59 8.24 0.02 -1.80
N MET A 60 6.95 -0.19 -2.01
CA MET A 60 6.40 -1.47 -2.48
C MET A 60 5.86 -1.31 -3.89
N ARG A 61 6.20 -2.24 -4.78
CA ARG A 61 5.54 -2.41 -6.07
C ARG A 61 4.58 -3.57 -5.97
N VAL A 62 3.31 -3.28 -6.21
CA VAL A 62 2.24 -4.27 -6.23
C VAL A 62 1.80 -4.46 -7.68
N GLU A 63 1.64 -5.72 -8.07
CA GLU A 63 1.14 -6.10 -9.39
C GLU A 63 -0.16 -6.88 -9.23
N CYS A 64 -1.11 -6.62 -10.12
CA CYS A 64 -2.37 -7.31 -10.15
C CYS A 64 -2.78 -7.60 -11.59
N GLU A 65 -3.16 -8.84 -11.88
CA GLU A 65 -3.85 -9.13 -13.12
C GLU A 65 -5.21 -8.40 -13.15
N LEU A 66 -5.56 -7.85 -14.31
CA LEU A 66 -6.83 -7.16 -14.49
C LEU A 66 -7.99 -8.14 -14.31
N PRO A 67 -9.02 -7.75 -13.54
CA PRO A 67 -10.16 -8.62 -13.30
C PRO A 67 -10.98 -8.81 -14.58
N LYS A 68 -11.65 -9.97 -14.66
CA LYS A 68 -12.52 -10.28 -15.80
C LYS A 68 -13.77 -9.40 -15.75
N LEU A 69 -13.99 -8.65 -16.83
CA LEU A 69 -15.11 -7.73 -16.93
C LEU A 69 -16.40 -8.41 -17.43
N PRO A 70 -17.59 -7.93 -17.01
CA PRO A 70 -18.85 -8.35 -17.62
C PRO A 70 -18.92 -8.00 -19.10
N LYS A 71 -19.74 -8.73 -19.86
CA LYS A 71 -19.96 -8.47 -21.29
C LYS A 71 -20.43 -7.02 -21.51
N GLY A 72 -19.77 -6.31 -22.43
CA GLY A 72 -20.04 -4.91 -22.76
C GLY A 72 -19.07 -3.92 -22.09
N PHE A 73 -18.27 -4.37 -21.13
CA PHE A 73 -17.25 -3.56 -20.47
C PHE A 73 -15.85 -3.89 -20.97
N TYR A 74 -14.98 -2.88 -21.02
CA TYR A 74 -13.59 -3.06 -21.42
C TYR A 74 -12.67 -2.00 -20.78
N PHE A 75 -11.41 -2.38 -20.57
CA PHE A 75 -10.38 -1.43 -20.17
C PHE A 75 -9.83 -0.68 -21.38
N ILE A 76 -9.57 0.61 -21.22
CA ILE A 76 -8.92 1.44 -22.23
C ILE A 76 -7.45 1.62 -21.85
N ASN A 77 -6.56 1.49 -22.83
CA ASN A 77 -5.16 1.81 -22.67
C ASN A 77 -4.97 3.31 -22.80
N ASP A 78 -4.85 4.00 -21.68
CA ASP A 78 -4.53 5.42 -21.68
C ASP A 78 -3.01 5.65 -21.89
N PRO A 79 -2.59 6.56 -22.79
CA PRO A 79 -1.17 6.84 -23.01
C PRO A 79 -0.43 7.34 -21.77
N LYS A 80 -1.12 8.00 -20.82
CA LYS A 80 -0.55 8.47 -19.55
C LYS A 80 -0.47 7.35 -18.51
N GLY A 81 -1.02 6.17 -18.79
CA GLY A 81 -0.99 5.01 -17.92
C GLY A 81 -2.21 4.89 -17.00
N GLU A 82 -3.16 5.82 -17.06
CA GLU A 82 -4.37 5.78 -16.24
C GLU A 82 -5.21 4.51 -16.52
N LEU A 83 -5.83 3.97 -15.46
CA LEU A 83 -6.75 2.86 -15.58
C LEU A 83 -8.15 3.39 -15.89
N LEU A 84 -8.57 3.22 -17.14
CA LEU A 84 -9.86 3.67 -17.65
C LEU A 84 -10.79 2.47 -17.92
N LEU A 85 -12.02 2.54 -17.44
CA LEU A 85 -13.09 1.54 -17.67
C LEU A 85 -14.18 2.13 -18.55
N ALA A 86 -14.67 1.38 -19.54
CA ALA A 86 -15.74 1.82 -20.43
C ALA A 86 -16.83 0.76 -20.62
N ASP A 87 -18.06 1.20 -20.91
CA ASP A 87 -19.23 0.34 -21.20
C ASP A 87 -19.80 0.53 -22.61
N GLY A 88 -19.07 1.28 -23.46
CA GLY A 88 -19.49 1.65 -24.81
C GLY A 88 -20.28 2.97 -24.90
N GLN A 89 -20.73 3.53 -23.78
CA GLN A 89 -21.39 4.84 -23.72
C GLN A 89 -20.64 5.83 -22.83
N LYS A 90 -20.04 5.34 -21.75
CA LYS A 90 -19.29 6.12 -20.77
C LYS A 90 -17.88 5.57 -20.59
N VAL A 91 -17.01 6.44 -20.10
CA VAL A 91 -15.64 6.12 -19.69
C VAL A 91 -15.43 6.70 -18.31
N GLU A 92 -15.00 5.88 -17.36
CA GLU A 92 -14.66 6.28 -15.99
C GLU A 92 -13.16 6.08 -15.76
N ASN A 93 -12.52 7.06 -15.13
CA ASN A 93 -11.15 6.91 -14.65
C ASN A 93 -11.17 6.33 -13.24
N ILE A 94 -10.77 5.07 -13.12
CA ILE A 94 -10.86 4.33 -11.86
C ILE A 94 -9.54 4.37 -11.06
N THR A 95 -8.49 5.02 -11.59
CA THR A 95 -7.20 5.24 -10.93
C THR A 95 -7.39 6.02 -9.62
N GLU A 96 -8.15 7.12 -9.67
CA GLU A 96 -8.43 7.96 -8.50
C GLU A 96 -9.30 7.25 -7.46
N TRP A 97 -10.18 6.34 -7.90
CA TRP A 97 -10.95 5.51 -6.97
C TRP A 97 -10.07 4.50 -6.25
N ILE A 98 -9.09 3.90 -6.93
CA ILE A 98 -8.12 3.01 -6.30
C ILE A 98 -7.29 3.77 -5.26
N ARG A 99 -6.80 4.96 -5.60
CA ARG A 99 -6.11 5.86 -4.65
C ARG A 99 -6.98 6.21 -3.43
N SER A 100 -8.24 6.57 -3.66
CA SER A 100 -9.16 6.97 -2.60
C SER A 100 -9.63 5.81 -1.70
N ASN A 101 -9.63 4.58 -2.22
CA ASN A 101 -10.05 3.38 -1.48
C ASN A 101 -8.88 2.62 -0.84
N LEU A 102 -7.62 3.05 -1.04
CA LEU A 102 -6.46 2.39 -0.43
C LEU A 102 -6.48 2.45 1.10
N ASN A 103 -7.23 3.38 1.70
CA ASN A 103 -7.41 3.50 3.16
C ASN A 103 -8.04 2.28 3.86
N PHE A 104 -8.31 1.20 3.12
CA PHE A 104 -8.76 -0.08 3.67
C PHE A 104 -7.56 -0.90 4.15
N ASP A 105 -7.41 -0.94 5.48
CA ASP A 105 -6.68 -1.98 6.22
C ASP A 105 -5.24 -2.26 5.72
N TYR A 106 -4.32 -1.41 6.15
CA TYR A 106 -2.89 -1.48 5.81
C TYR A 106 -2.10 -2.52 6.63
N ASP A 107 -2.77 -3.43 7.33
CA ASP A 107 -2.08 -4.48 8.10
C ASP A 107 -1.15 -5.32 7.19
N TRP A 108 -1.51 -5.50 5.92
CA TRP A 108 -0.65 -6.17 4.95
C TRP A 108 0.63 -5.40 4.62
N VAL A 109 0.60 -4.05 4.62
CA VAL A 109 1.78 -3.19 4.41
C VAL A 109 2.74 -3.35 5.58
N VAL A 110 2.21 -3.28 6.80
CA VAL A 110 2.99 -3.46 8.03
C VAL A 110 3.68 -4.83 8.02
N GLU A 111 2.93 -5.89 7.73
CA GLU A 111 3.49 -7.24 7.68
C GLU A 111 4.48 -7.46 6.52
N ALA A 112 4.35 -6.71 5.43
CA ALA A 112 5.35 -6.71 4.36
C ALA A 112 6.66 -6.05 4.82
N ILE A 113 6.57 -4.87 5.45
CA ILE A 113 7.74 -4.14 5.98
C ILE A 113 8.45 -4.96 7.06
N VAL A 114 7.69 -5.56 7.98
CA VAL A 114 8.22 -6.36 9.09
C VAL A 114 9.07 -7.54 8.61
N LYS A 115 8.75 -8.15 7.46
CA LYS A 115 9.55 -9.24 6.89
C LYS A 115 10.95 -8.80 6.45
N GLU A 116 11.09 -7.54 6.07
CA GLU A 116 12.36 -6.97 5.59
C GLU A 116 13.20 -6.34 6.72
N LEU A 117 12.60 -6.09 7.89
CA LEU A 117 13.29 -5.51 9.04
C LEU A 117 13.99 -6.57 9.92
N PRO A 118 15.09 -6.19 10.62
CA PRO A 118 15.67 -7.00 11.68
C PRO A 118 14.68 -7.29 12.81
N ASP A 119 14.83 -8.44 13.49
CA ASP A 119 13.91 -8.92 14.54
C ASP A 119 13.66 -7.88 15.65
N GLU A 120 14.67 -7.10 16.02
CA GLU A 120 14.60 -6.08 17.07
C GLU A 120 13.63 -4.92 16.76
N HIS A 121 13.30 -4.65 15.49
CA HIS A 121 12.38 -3.58 15.09
C HIS A 121 11.00 -4.06 14.65
N LYS A 122 10.76 -5.38 14.62
CA LYS A 122 9.50 -5.96 14.11
C LYS A 122 8.30 -5.60 14.99
N GLU A 123 8.45 -5.75 16.30
CA GLU A 123 7.39 -5.40 17.25
C GLU A 123 7.20 -3.89 17.32
N GLU A 124 8.28 -3.11 17.26
CA GLU A 124 8.23 -1.64 17.25
C GLU A 124 7.35 -1.11 16.10
N ILE A 125 7.53 -1.62 14.88
CA ILE A 125 6.69 -1.22 13.73
C ILE A 125 5.24 -1.66 13.88
N ARG A 126 4.97 -2.83 14.46
CA ARG A 126 3.60 -3.29 14.71
C ARG A 126 2.88 -2.41 15.72
N GLU A 127 3.57 -2.00 16.78
CA GLU A 127 3.04 -1.09 17.81
C GLU A 127 2.82 0.32 17.28
N ARG A 128 3.72 0.79 16.40
CA ARG A 128 3.69 2.14 15.82
C ARG A 128 3.00 2.19 14.45
N LYS A 129 2.20 1.17 14.11
CA LYS A 129 1.54 1.09 12.79
C LYS A 129 0.65 2.30 12.50
N ASP A 130 0.05 2.88 13.53
CA ASP A 130 -0.83 4.05 13.41
C ASP A 130 -0.05 5.35 13.12
N GLU A 131 1.28 5.34 13.28
CA GLU A 131 2.18 6.44 12.93
C GLU A 131 2.64 6.37 11.46
N LEU A 132 2.47 5.22 10.80
CA LEU A 132 2.86 5.06 9.39
C LEU A 132 1.96 5.89 8.49
N ILE A 133 2.58 6.79 7.73
CA ILE A 133 1.94 7.49 6.63
C ILE A 133 2.07 6.59 5.40
N ILE A 134 0.94 6.15 4.84
CA ILE A 134 0.90 5.27 3.69
C ILE A 134 0.20 5.99 2.53
N GLU A 135 0.90 6.08 1.41
CA GLU A 135 0.46 6.79 0.21
C GLU A 135 0.58 5.90 -1.02
N MET A 136 -0.33 6.08 -1.97
CA MET A 136 -0.18 5.47 -3.29
C MET A 136 0.63 6.39 -4.18
N GLY A 137 1.75 5.87 -4.68
CA GLY A 137 2.57 6.56 -5.66
C GLY A 137 2.03 6.38 -7.08
N ASP A 138 2.95 6.10 -8.00
CA ASP A 138 2.60 5.88 -9.41
C ASP A 138 1.78 4.61 -9.59
N MET A 139 0.72 4.74 -10.39
CA MET A 139 -0.12 3.62 -10.83
C MET A 139 -0.19 3.63 -12.34
N HIS A 140 0.02 2.48 -12.95
CA HIS A 140 -0.11 2.33 -14.39
C HIS A 140 -0.54 0.93 -14.80
N LYS A 141 -1.31 0.88 -15.89
CA LYS A 141 -1.56 -0.37 -16.61
C LYS A 141 -0.38 -0.67 -17.53
N ASP A 142 0.13 -1.91 -17.52
CA ASP A 142 1.08 -2.35 -18.55
C ASP A 142 0.43 -2.27 -19.94
N LYS A 143 1.17 -1.75 -20.91
CA LYS A 143 0.70 -1.62 -22.29
C LYS A 143 0.66 -2.96 -23.02
N LYS A 144 1.44 -3.95 -22.57
CA LYS A 144 1.57 -5.26 -23.21
C LYS A 144 0.80 -6.37 -22.48
N GLY A 145 0.63 -6.25 -21.17
CA GLY A 145 -0.10 -7.20 -20.34
C GLY A 145 -1.46 -6.69 -19.87
N ASP A 146 -2.29 -7.62 -19.41
CA ASP A 146 -3.46 -7.30 -18.60
C ASP A 146 -3.06 -7.17 -17.12
N ILE A 147 -2.01 -6.39 -16.83
CA ILE A 147 -1.47 -6.18 -15.48
C ILE A 147 -1.57 -4.70 -15.13
N VAL A 148 -2.03 -4.45 -13.91
CA VAL A 148 -1.97 -3.15 -13.25
C VAL A 148 -0.85 -3.18 -12.24
N MET A 149 -0.02 -2.15 -12.27
CA MET A 149 1.04 -1.93 -11.32
C MET A 149 0.77 -0.67 -10.54
N TYR A 150 0.99 -0.70 -9.23
CA TYR A 150 0.95 0.49 -8.40
C TYR A 150 2.05 0.45 -7.34
N ILE A 151 2.51 1.65 -7.00
CA ILE A 151 3.48 1.86 -5.94
C ILE A 151 2.74 2.21 -4.66
N VAL A 152 3.15 1.60 -3.55
CA VAL A 152 2.76 1.99 -2.20
C VAL A 152 4.01 2.46 -1.47
N ASP A 153 3.98 3.72 -1.05
CA ASP A 153 4.99 4.35 -0.22
C ASP A 153 4.51 4.31 1.23
N ALA A 154 5.36 3.85 2.15
CA ALA A 154 5.11 3.88 3.57
C ALA A 154 6.27 4.55 4.29
N THR A 155 5.96 5.55 5.13
CA THR A 155 6.96 6.30 5.88
C THR A 155 6.60 6.42 7.36
N LEU A 156 7.63 6.28 8.21
CA LEU A 156 7.60 6.54 9.65
C LEU A 156 8.50 7.73 9.97
#